data_AF-A0A6V8PD61-F1
#
_entry.id   AF-A0A6V8PD61-F1
#
_cell.length_a   1.000
_cell.length_b   1.000
_cell.length_c   1.000
_cell.angle_alpha   90.00
_cell.angle_beta   90.00
_cell.angle_gamma   90.00
#
_symmetry.space_group_name_H-M   'P 1'
#
loop_
_entity.id
_entity.type
_entity.pdbx_description
1 polymer ?
#
loop_
_entity_poly.entity_id
_entity_poly.type
_entity_poly.pdbx_seq_one_letter_code
_entity_poly.pdbx_strand_id
1 'polypeptide(L)'
;LVRKGELLKIWSAGCSVGAEPYSLAMLLKELDPSDRWRILATDFDANILAKAQEGKYAENILATMPARFRQRHFSEQDGNFCLDSQLKSLVQFRRQNLLTDRFETACDLILCRNVFIYFTVETQEELIQRFSQSLKLVCNWLCRNDYQSCSLLFSIYRLTSS
;
A
#
# COMPACT_ATOMS: atom_id res chain seq x y z
N LEU A 1 -17.03 5.00 7.90
CA LEU A 1 -15.84 5.87 7.83
C LEU A 1 -15.35 6.16 6.40
N VAL A 2 -16.05 5.71 5.35
CA VAL A 2 -16.05 6.34 4.02
C VAL A 2 -17.50 6.74 3.74
N ARG A 3 -17.76 7.97 3.28
CA ARG A 3 -19.12 8.35 2.87
C ARG A 3 -19.52 7.48 1.68
N LYS A 4 -20.71 6.90 1.72
CA LYS A 4 -21.24 6.02 0.67
C LYS A 4 -21.16 6.78 -0.67
N GLY A 5 -20.26 6.40 -1.57
CA GLY A 5 -20.08 7.05 -2.88
C GLY A 5 -18.70 7.65 -3.17
N GLU A 6 -17.83 7.84 -2.19
CA GLU A 6 -16.51 8.45 -2.43
C GLU A 6 -15.44 7.41 -2.79
N LEU A 7 -14.53 7.80 -3.69
CA LEU A 7 -13.37 6.99 -4.09
C LEU A 7 -12.38 6.89 -2.92
N LEU A 8 -12.09 5.66 -2.48
CA LEU A 8 -11.08 5.37 -1.47
C LEU A 8 -9.68 5.58 -2.07
N LYS A 9 -8.91 6.54 -1.55
CA LYS A 9 -7.56 6.85 -1.99
C LYS A 9 -6.53 6.23 -1.05
N ILE A 10 -5.68 5.36 -1.57
CA ILE A 10 -4.69 4.65 -0.78
C ILE A 10 -3.30 4.93 -1.34
N TRP A 11 -2.33 5.12 -0.45
CA TRP A 11 -0.93 5.28 -0.82
C TRP A 11 -0.04 4.25 -0.12
N SER A 12 0.63 3.39 -0.90
CA SER A 12 1.71 2.52 -0.43
C SER A 12 3.06 3.19 -0.72
N ALA A 13 3.66 3.76 0.32
CA ALA A 13 4.92 4.49 0.27
C ALA A 13 6.10 3.56 0.56
N GLY A 14 6.98 3.37 -0.42
CA GLY A 14 8.09 2.41 -0.35
C GLY A 14 7.64 1.00 -0.71
N CYS A 15 6.98 0.85 -1.86
CA CYS A 15 6.27 -0.37 -2.22
C CYS A 15 7.17 -1.53 -2.69
N SER A 16 8.47 -1.29 -2.93
CA SER A 16 9.43 -2.27 -3.43
C SER A 16 8.89 -3.01 -4.67
N VAL A 17 8.96 -4.34 -4.72
CA VAL A 17 8.48 -5.20 -5.82
C VAL A 17 6.95 -5.26 -5.97
N GLY A 18 6.19 -4.42 -5.27
CA GLY A 18 4.73 -4.30 -5.46
C GLY A 18 3.88 -5.37 -4.78
N ALA A 19 4.48 -6.27 -3.99
CA ALA A 19 3.72 -7.32 -3.29
C ALA A 19 2.67 -6.75 -2.31
N GLU A 20 3.01 -5.68 -1.58
CA GLU A 20 2.09 -5.00 -0.66
C GLU A 20 0.88 -4.36 -1.38
N PRO A 21 1.04 -3.46 -2.37
CA PRO A 21 -0.10 -2.84 -3.04
C PRO A 21 -0.98 -3.85 -3.79
N TYR A 22 -0.42 -4.92 -4.36
CA TYR A 22 -1.25 -5.95 -4.99
C TYR A 22 -2.01 -6.83 -3.99
N SER A 23 -1.40 -7.16 -2.85
CA SER A 23 -2.12 -7.88 -1.79
C SER A 23 -3.31 -7.07 -1.30
N LEU A 24 -3.14 -5.76 -1.15
CA LEU A 24 -4.24 -4.86 -0.81
C LEU A 24 -5.28 -4.76 -1.93
N ALA A 25 -4.85 -4.68 -3.20
CA ALA A 25 -5.77 -4.65 -4.34
C ALA A 25 -6.66 -5.91 -4.38
N MET A 26 -6.09 -7.10 -4.15
CA MET A 26 -6.84 -8.36 -4.09
C MET A 26 -7.87 -8.33 -2.96
N LEU A 27 -7.46 -7.89 -1.77
CA LEU A 27 -8.37 -7.79 -0.63
C LEU A 27 -9.52 -6.81 -0.89
N LEU A 28 -9.22 -5.63 -1.42
CA LEU A 28 -10.23 -4.63 -1.74
C LEU A 28 -11.19 -5.14 -2.82
N LYS A 29 -10.69 -5.89 -3.80
CA LYS A 29 -11.53 -6.49 -4.83
C LYS A 29 -12.52 -7.53 -4.27
N GLU A 30 -12.12 -8.28 -3.24
CA GLU A 30 -13.02 -9.21 -2.53
C GLU A 30 -14.06 -8.49 -1.67
N LEU A 31 -13.69 -7.38 -1.04
CA LEU A 31 -14.55 -6.63 -0.11
C LEU A 31 -15.51 -5.68 -0.80
N ASP A 32 -15.06 -5.01 -1.86
CA ASP A 32 -15.82 -4.05 -2.64
C ASP A 32 -15.52 -4.24 -4.14
N PRO A 33 -16.36 -5.00 -4.86
CA PRO A 33 -16.17 -5.24 -6.29
C PRO A 33 -16.50 -4.01 -7.15
N SER A 34 -16.97 -2.90 -6.57
CA SER A 34 -17.32 -1.68 -7.30
C SER A 34 -16.13 -0.90 -7.84
N ASP A 35 -14.89 -1.32 -7.53
CA ASP A 35 -13.63 -0.68 -7.93
C ASP A 35 -13.56 0.82 -7.59
N ARG A 36 -14.34 1.25 -6.57
CA ARG A 36 -14.33 2.64 -6.06
C ARG A 36 -13.18 2.87 -5.09
N TRP A 37 -11.99 2.41 -5.48
CA TRP A 37 -10.75 2.59 -4.77
C TRP A 37 -9.60 2.71 -5.76
N ARG A 38 -8.53 3.39 -5.37
CA ARG A 38 -7.28 3.45 -6.13
C ARG A 38 -6.10 3.36 -5.18
N ILE A 39 -5.09 2.62 -5.61
CA ILE A 39 -3.83 2.50 -4.89
C ILE A 39 -2.75 3.20 -5.71
N LEU A 40 -2.14 4.23 -5.12
CA LEU A 40 -0.85 4.73 -5.57
C LEU A 40 0.24 3.96 -4.83
N ALA A 41 1.16 3.37 -5.55
CA ALA A 41 2.33 2.67 -5.03
C ALA A 41 3.59 3.40 -5.48
N THR A 42 4.42 3.84 -4.54
CA THR A 42 5.61 4.63 -4.86
C THR A 42 6.87 4.04 -4.29
N ASP A 43 7.98 4.18 -5.02
CA ASP A 43 9.31 3.81 -4.56
C ASP A 43 10.37 4.75 -5.17
N PHE A 44 11.55 4.84 -4.57
CA PHE A 44 12.63 5.67 -5.10
C PHE A 44 13.36 4.97 -6.26
N ASP A 45 13.39 3.64 -6.24
CA ASP A 45 14.12 2.80 -7.21
C ASP A 45 13.25 2.52 -8.45
N ALA A 46 13.68 3.05 -9.60
CA ALA A 46 12.97 2.84 -10.86
C ALA A 46 13.00 1.37 -11.32
N ASN A 47 14.08 0.63 -11.00
CA ASN A 47 14.23 -0.77 -11.40
C ASN A 47 13.28 -1.67 -10.59
N ILE A 48 13.09 -1.37 -9.30
CA ILE A 48 12.14 -2.12 -8.47
C ILE A 48 10.69 -1.85 -8.91
N LEU A 49 10.39 -0.60 -9.30
CA LEU A 49 9.08 -0.24 -9.84
C LEU A 49 8.79 -0.94 -11.17
N ALA A 50 9.78 -1.08 -12.06
CA ALA A 50 9.62 -1.83 -13.30
C ALA A 50 9.23 -3.30 -13.01
N LYS A 51 9.93 -3.95 -12.08
CA LYS A 51 9.58 -5.31 -11.62
C LYS A 51 8.19 -5.38 -10.99
N ALA A 52 7.82 -4.39 -10.19
CA ALA A 52 6.48 -4.31 -9.60
C ALA A 52 5.38 -4.18 -10.66
N GLN A 53 5.62 -3.38 -11.70
CA GLN A 53 4.70 -3.22 -12.84
C GLN A 53 4.58 -4.49 -13.69
N GLU A 54 5.59 -5.35 -13.75
CA GLU A 54 5.47 -6.65 -14.40
C GLU A 54 4.43 -7.53 -13.70
N GLY A 55 4.33 -7.47 -12.36
CA GLY A 55 3.41 -8.28 -11.57
C GLY A 55 3.72 -9.77 -11.67
N LYS A 56 5.00 -10.11 -11.82
CA LYS A 56 5.52 -11.48 -11.90
C LYS A 56 6.28 -11.82 -10.62
N TYR A 57 5.97 -12.95 -10.03
CA TYR A 57 6.59 -13.39 -8.78
C TYR A 57 7.01 -14.85 -8.84
N ALA A 58 8.17 -15.14 -8.24
CA ALA A 58 8.55 -16.51 -7.92
C ALA A 58 7.68 -17.06 -6.78
N GLU A 59 7.55 -18.38 -6.71
CA GLU A 59 6.69 -19.05 -5.73
C GLU A 59 7.01 -18.67 -4.28
N ASN A 60 8.30 -18.52 -3.96
CA ASN A 60 8.76 -18.19 -2.61
C ASN A 60 8.23 -16.83 -2.12
N ILE A 61 8.04 -15.85 -3.01
CA ILE A 61 7.47 -14.54 -2.66
C ILE A 61 5.99 -14.69 -2.29
N LEU A 62 5.29 -15.63 -2.92
CA LEU A 62 3.87 -15.89 -2.69
C LEU A 62 3.62 -16.94 -1.59
N ALA A 63 4.66 -17.53 -1.00
CA ALA A 63 4.54 -18.63 -0.05
C ALA A 63 3.66 -18.30 1.17
N THR A 64 3.68 -17.04 1.61
CA THR A 64 2.88 -16.55 2.75
C THR A 64 1.47 -16.10 2.36
N MET A 65 1.17 -16.02 1.06
CA MET A 65 -0.16 -15.65 0.57
C MET A 65 -1.12 -16.84 0.69
N PRO A 66 -2.35 -16.65 1.22
CA PRO A 66 -3.34 -17.71 1.26
C PRO A 66 -3.63 -18.26 -0.14
N ALA A 67 -3.68 -19.59 -0.26
CA ALA A 67 -3.81 -20.28 -1.56
C ALA A 67 -5.01 -19.79 -2.40
N ARG A 68 -6.12 -19.42 -1.75
CA ARG A 68 -7.32 -18.87 -2.42
C ARG A 68 -7.02 -17.62 -3.26
N PHE A 69 -6.16 -16.72 -2.75
CA PHE A 69 -5.80 -15.49 -3.47
C PHE A 69 -4.87 -15.83 -4.63
N ARG A 70 -3.91 -16.73 -4.40
CA ARG A 70 -2.99 -17.21 -5.44
C ARG A 70 -3.76 -17.80 -6.62
N GLN A 71 -4.67 -18.73 -6.36
CA GLN A 71 -5.48 -19.42 -7.37
C GLN A 71 -6.42 -18.48 -8.14
N ARG A 72 -6.95 -17.45 -7.47
CA ARG A 72 -7.93 -16.53 -8.06
C ARG A 72 -7.28 -15.43 -8.90
N HIS A 73 -6.10 -14.97 -8.53
CA HIS A 73 -5.52 -13.74 -9.08
C HIS A 73 -4.21 -13.95 -9.85
N PHE A 74 -3.64 -15.16 -9.80
CA PHE A 74 -2.42 -15.47 -10.55
C PHE A 74 -2.62 -16.62 -11.52
N SER A 75 -1.92 -16.54 -12.64
CA SER A 75 -1.69 -17.65 -13.56
C SER A 75 -0.21 -18.01 -13.57
N GLU A 76 0.11 -19.29 -13.56
CA GLU A 76 1.49 -19.75 -13.71
C GLU A 76 1.91 -19.73 -15.18
N GLN A 77 3.03 -19.08 -15.48
CA GLN A 77 3.63 -18.98 -16.82
C GLN A 77 5.15 -19.01 -16.68
N ASP A 78 5.82 -19.91 -17.39
CA ASP A 78 7.29 -20.04 -17.40
C ASP A 78 7.92 -20.12 -15.98
N GLY A 79 7.28 -20.88 -15.08
CA GLY A 79 7.74 -21.05 -13.69
C GLY A 79 7.55 -19.81 -12.80
N ASN A 80 6.82 -18.79 -13.27
CA ASN A 80 6.48 -17.60 -12.51
C ASN A 80 4.96 -17.45 -12.36
N PHE A 81 4.55 -16.85 -11.26
CA PHE A 81 3.16 -16.46 -11.02
C PHE A 81 2.93 -15.04 -11.55
N CYS A 82 2.11 -14.94 -12.59
CA CYS A 82 1.75 -13.67 -13.24
C CYS A 82 0.39 -13.19 -12.74
N LEU A 83 0.34 -11.96 -12.22
CA LEU A 83 -0.87 -11.33 -11.72
C LEU A 83 -1.86 -10.95 -12.84
N ASP A 84 -3.15 -11.09 -12.58
CA ASP A 84 -4.23 -10.63 -13.46
C ASP A 84 -4.08 -9.15 -13.85
N SER A 85 -4.13 -8.89 -15.15
CA SER A 85 -4.09 -7.55 -15.75
C SER A 85 -5.15 -6.58 -15.20
N GLN A 86 -6.35 -7.06 -14.84
CA GLN A 86 -7.40 -6.23 -14.26
C GLN A 86 -6.95 -5.68 -12.90
N LEU A 87 -6.37 -6.53 -12.05
CA LEU A 87 -5.83 -6.08 -10.76
C LEU A 87 -4.64 -5.14 -10.94
N LYS A 88 -3.76 -5.41 -11.92
CA LYS A 88 -2.64 -4.52 -12.24
C LYS A 88 -3.11 -3.11 -12.57
N SER A 89 -4.21 -2.98 -13.31
CA SER A 89 -4.77 -1.67 -13.69
C SER A 89 -5.28 -0.83 -12.52
N LEU A 90 -5.54 -1.45 -11.36
CA LEU A 90 -6.06 -0.79 -10.15
C LEU A 90 -4.94 -0.25 -9.25
N VAL A 91 -3.67 -0.55 -9.56
CA VAL A 91 -2.49 -0.07 -8.86
C VAL A 91 -1.66 0.82 -9.79
N GLN A 92 -1.50 2.09 -9.41
CA GLN A 92 -0.65 3.03 -10.12
C GLN A 92 0.72 3.07 -9.48
N PHE A 93 1.77 2.80 -10.25
CA PHE A 93 3.15 2.92 -9.79
C PHE A 93 3.75 4.27 -10.17
N ARG A 94 4.46 4.92 -9.23
CA ARG A 94 5.15 6.19 -9.47
C ARG A 94 6.47 6.26 -8.72
N ARG A 95 7.52 6.75 -9.39
CA ARG A 95 8.78 7.04 -8.70
C ARG A 95 8.61 8.23 -7.76
N GLN A 96 9.05 8.10 -6.52
CA GLN A 96 8.99 9.16 -5.53
C GLN A 96 10.10 9.03 -4.50
N ASN A 97 10.78 10.14 -4.21
CA ASN A 97 11.68 10.28 -3.07
C ASN A 97 10.91 10.88 -1.88
N LEU A 98 10.75 10.11 -0.82
CA LEU A 98 10.02 10.53 0.38
C LEU A 98 10.67 11.73 1.10
N LEU A 99 11.96 11.97 0.89
CA LEU A 99 12.65 13.08 1.55
C LEU A 99 12.40 14.41 0.83
N THR A 100 12.36 14.42 -0.50
CA THR A 100 12.35 15.66 -1.30
C THR A 100 11.03 15.96 -1.99
N ASP A 101 10.26 14.92 -2.32
CA ASP A 101 9.10 15.09 -3.20
C ASP A 101 7.83 15.42 -2.42
N ARG A 102 6.88 16.07 -3.10
CA ARG A 102 5.57 16.39 -2.52
C ARG A 102 4.79 15.11 -2.24
N PHE A 103 4.09 15.09 -1.11
CA PHE A 103 3.28 13.96 -0.69
C PHE A 103 1.90 14.02 -1.33
N GLU A 104 1.27 12.86 -1.46
CA GLU A 104 -0.14 12.80 -1.83
C GLU A 104 -1.00 13.49 -0.77
N THR A 105 -2.15 14.00 -1.19
CA THR A 105 -3.06 14.70 -0.29
C THR A 105 -4.42 14.02 -0.26
N ALA A 106 -5.11 14.16 0.87
CA ALA A 106 -6.41 13.56 1.10
C ALA A 106 -6.42 12.04 0.85
N CYS A 107 -5.40 11.33 1.33
CA CYS A 107 -5.38 9.88 1.41
C CYS A 107 -6.32 9.40 2.52
N ASP A 108 -7.04 8.31 2.27
CA ASP A 108 -7.84 7.62 3.28
C ASP A 108 -6.99 6.61 4.07
N LEU A 109 -5.96 6.05 3.43
CA LEU A 109 -5.00 5.11 4.03
C LEU A 109 -3.61 5.33 3.45
N ILE A 110 -2.59 5.28 4.31
CA ILE A 110 -1.18 5.27 3.92
C ILE A 110 -0.53 4.03 4.54
N LEU A 111 0.20 3.27 3.72
CA LEU A 111 1.04 2.15 4.15
C LEU A 111 2.51 2.53 3.95
N CYS A 112 3.34 2.39 4.98
CA CYS A 112 4.78 2.60 4.89
C CYS A 112 5.51 1.66 5.87
N ARG A 113 5.72 0.41 5.46
CA ARG A 113 6.23 -0.65 6.36
C ARG A 113 7.74 -0.83 6.32
N ASN A 114 8.33 -0.77 5.13
CA ASN A 114 9.68 -1.30 4.93
C ASN A 114 10.76 -0.22 4.84
N VAL A 115 10.40 1.05 4.67
CA VAL A 115 11.38 2.13 4.42
C VAL A 115 11.74 2.91 5.68
N PHE A 116 10.85 2.93 6.68
CA PHE A 116 11.02 3.73 7.89
C PHE A 116 12.30 3.42 8.68
N ILE A 117 12.68 2.14 8.72
CA ILE A 117 13.82 1.65 9.50
C ILE A 117 15.20 2.11 8.96
N TYR A 118 15.26 2.66 7.74
CA TYR A 118 16.50 3.13 7.14
C TYR A 118 16.80 4.60 7.43
N PHE A 119 15.87 5.31 8.05
CA PHE A 119 15.99 6.75 8.34
C PHE A 119 16.43 7.02 9.77
N THR A 120 17.06 8.19 9.99
CA THR A 120 17.35 8.69 11.34
C THR A 120 16.06 9.03 12.08
N VAL A 121 16.11 9.11 13.42
CA VAL A 121 14.94 9.45 14.24
C VAL A 121 14.33 10.80 13.81
N GLU A 122 15.16 11.80 13.54
CA GLU A 122 14.73 13.12 13.10
C GLU A 122 13.99 13.06 11.76
N THR A 123 14.51 12.25 10.84
CA THR A 123 13.90 12.04 9.52
C THR A 123 12.59 11.28 9.65
N GLN A 124 12.51 10.28 10.53
CA GLN A 124 11.27 9.56 10.81
C GLN A 124 10.19 10.50 11.36
N GLU A 125 10.53 11.37 12.31
CA GLU A 125 9.60 12.35 12.87
C GLU A 125 9.06 13.31 11.79
N GLU A 126 9.93 13.81 10.91
CA GLU A 126 9.51 14.67 9.79
C GLU A 126 8.54 13.92 8.85
N LEU A 127 8.86 12.67 8.49
CA LEU A 127 8.01 11.86 7.63
C LEU A 127 6.65 11.58 8.26
N ILE A 128 6.57 11.31 9.57
CA ILE A 128 5.30 11.14 10.29
C ILE A 128 4.45 12.40 10.16
N GLN A 129 5.04 13.59 10.36
CA GLN A 129 4.30 14.85 10.24
C GLN A 129 3.75 15.06 8.82
N ARG A 130 4.57 14.79 7.80
CA ARG A 130 4.16 14.89 6.39
C ARG A 130 3.08 13.88 6.03
N PHE A 131 3.16 12.64 6.53
CA PHE A 131 2.11 11.64 6.35
C PHE A 131 0.80 12.02 7.06
N SER A 132 0.87 12.58 8.27
CA SER A 132 -0.32 13.08 8.97
C SER A 132 -1.05 14.18 8.19
N GLN A 133 -0.31 15.09 7.55
CA GLN A 133 -0.88 16.12 6.67
C GLN A 133 -1.48 15.55 5.38
N SER A 134 -0.99 14.39 4.94
CA SER A 134 -1.44 13.70 3.73
C SER A 134 -2.75 12.94 3.94
N LEU A 135 -3.07 12.55 5.18
CA LEU A 135 -4.30 11.85 5.55
C LEU A 135 -5.50 12.81 5.61
N LYS A 136 -6.68 12.33 5.19
CA LYS A 136 -7.93 13.08 5.40
C LYS A 136 -8.16 13.29 6.91
N LEU A 137 -8.60 14.50 7.26
CA LEU A 137 -8.78 15.00 8.64
C LEU A 137 -9.65 14.11 9.54
N VAL A 138 -10.50 13.23 8.98
CA VAL A 138 -11.32 12.28 9.76
C VAL A 138 -10.47 11.22 10.48
N CYS A 139 -9.25 10.95 10.00
CA CYS A 139 -8.30 10.01 10.61
C CYS A 139 -7.28 10.67 11.54
N ASN A 140 -7.26 12.01 11.65
CA ASN A 140 -6.21 12.75 12.37
C ASN A 140 -6.30 12.64 13.90
N TRP A 141 -7.38 12.05 14.42
CA TRP A 141 -7.55 11.80 15.86
C TRP A 141 -6.69 10.64 16.37
N LEU A 142 -6.29 9.70 15.50
CA LEU A 142 -5.52 8.51 15.90
C LEU A 142 -4.01 8.78 16.09
N CYS A 143 -3.46 9.80 15.42
CA CYS A 143 -2.01 10.09 15.46
C CYS A 143 -1.59 11.08 16.57
N ARG A 144 -2.53 11.68 17.31
CA ARG A 144 -2.20 12.80 18.21
C ARG A 144 -1.87 12.44 19.66
N ASN A 145 -2.22 11.25 20.14
CA ASN A 145 -2.24 10.98 21.59
C ASN A 145 -1.21 10.00 22.13
N ASP A 146 -0.25 9.49 21.34
CA ASP A 146 0.78 8.64 21.93
C ASP A 146 2.07 8.53 21.11
N TYR A 147 3.07 9.34 21.46
CA TYR A 147 4.39 9.35 20.81
C TYR A 147 5.22 8.08 21.07
N GLN A 148 4.94 7.34 22.16
CA GLN A 148 5.66 6.09 22.47
C GLN A 148 5.01 4.84 21.87
N SER A 149 3.72 4.87 21.54
CA SER A 149 3.01 3.76 20.87
C SER A 149 3.15 3.78 19.34
N CYS A 150 3.78 4.81 18.75
CA CYS A 150 3.95 4.94 17.30
C CYS A 150 4.96 3.95 16.69
N SER A 151 5.83 3.33 17.50
CA SER A 151 6.66 2.19 17.05
C SER A 151 5.85 0.93 16.77
N LEU A 152 4.62 0.84 17.29
CA LEU A 152 3.72 -0.31 17.19
C LEU A 152 2.45 -0.05 16.35
N LEU A 153 2.28 1.14 15.79
CA LEU A 153 1.08 1.54 15.03
C LEU A 153 1.15 1.28 13.50
N PHE A 154 2.07 0.44 13.04
CA PHE A 154 2.13 -0.02 11.63
C PHE A 154 1.51 -1.41 11.41
N SER A 155 0.42 -1.68 12.11
CA SER A 155 -0.51 -2.79 11.82
C SER A 155 -1.91 -2.44 12.33
N ILE A 156 -2.72 -1.77 11.51
CA ILE A 156 -4.16 -1.69 11.75
C ILE A 156 -4.90 -2.26 10.54
N TYR A 157 -5.20 -3.55 10.63
CA TYR A 157 -6.44 -4.10 10.08
C TYR A 157 -7.56 -3.86 11.11
N ARG A 158 -8.67 -3.26 10.69
CA ARG A 158 -9.98 -3.57 11.29
C ARG A 158 -11.05 -3.62 10.21
N LEU A 159 -11.16 -4.77 9.57
CA LEU A 159 -12.41 -5.20 8.95
C LEU A 159 -13.35 -5.60 10.09
N THR A 160 -14.12 -4.65 10.61
CA THR A 160 -15.29 -5.03 11.41
C THR A 160 -16.40 -5.42 10.45
N SER A 161 -16.51 -6.71 10.17
CA SER A 161 -17.82 -7.32 9.99
C SER A 161 -18.45 -7.49 11.37
N SER A 162 -19.76 -7.36 11.40
CA SER A 162 -20.71 -7.44 12.52
C SER A 162 -20.34 -8.40 13.65
#